data_AF-A0A3N5WSS4-F1
#
_entry.id   AF-A0A3N5WSS4-F1
#
_cell.length_a   1.000
_cell.length_b   1.000
_cell.length_c   1.000
_cell.angle_alpha   90.00
_cell.angle_beta   90.00
_cell.angle_gamma   90.00
#
_symmetry.space_group_name_H-M   'P 1'
#
loop_
_entity.id
_entity.type
_entity.pdbx_description
1 polymer ?
#
loop_
_entity_poly.entity_id
_entity_poly.type
_entity_poly.pdbx_seq_one_letter_code
_entity_poly.pdbx_strand_id
1 'polypeptide(L)' 'RGVDALIINKIDLLPYIRFNMDYFRQGVEMLNPGLVTFPVSCVTDEGIEKWVEWIKGRIETKSDQSISE' A
#
# COMPACT_ATOMS: atom_id res chain seq x y z
N ARG A 1 -17.59 -4.11 0.59
CA ARG A 1 -16.62 -3.92 1.69
C ARG A 1 -15.27 -4.32 1.14
N GLY A 2 -14.44 -3.32 0.82
CA GLY A 2 -13.23 -3.50 0.02
C GLY A 2 -11.97 -3.23 0.82
N VAL A 3 -10.84 -3.60 0.21
CA VAL A 3 -9.49 -3.32 0.70
C VAL A 3 -9.20 -1.82 0.53
N ASP A 4 -8.71 -1.17 1.58
CA ASP A 4 -8.34 0.25 1.57
C ASP A 4 -6.95 0.53 0.99
N ALA A 5 -6.04 -0.41 1.18
CA ALA A 5 -4.66 -0.37 0.69
C ALA A 5 -4.11 -1.77 0.49
N LEU A 6 -3.25 -1.92 -0.52
CA LEU A 6 -2.53 -3.14 -0.81
C LEU A 6 -1.05 -2.97 -0.45
N ILE A 7 -0.50 -3.89 0.34
CA ILE A 7 0.92 -3.93 0.66
C ILE A 7 1.54 -5.11 -0.09
N ILE A 8 2.54 -4.84 -0.92
CA ILE A 8 3.31 -5.86 -1.65
C ILE A 8 4.69 -5.94 -1.02
N ASN A 9 4.88 -6.91 -0.12
CA ASN A 9 6.15 -7.10 0.57
C ASN A 9 7.14 -7.94 -0.25
N LYS A 10 8.41 -7.88 0.16
CA LYS A 10 9.56 -8.63 -0.39
C LYS A 10 10.00 -8.17 -1.78
N ILE A 11 9.89 -6.86 -2.06
CA ILE A 11 10.37 -6.31 -3.34
C ILE A 11 11.88 -6.45 -3.53
N ASP A 12 12.63 -6.67 -2.45
CA ASP A 12 14.04 -7.05 -2.48
C ASP A 12 14.30 -8.35 -3.25
N LEU A 13 13.27 -9.20 -3.42
CA LEU A 13 13.37 -10.44 -4.18
C LEU A 13 13.22 -10.25 -5.69
N LEU A 14 12.78 -9.08 -6.18
CA LEU A 14 12.53 -8.85 -7.62
C LEU A 14 13.74 -9.18 -8.53
N PRO A 15 15.01 -8.96 -8.13
CA PRO A 15 16.16 -9.39 -8.92
C PRO A 15 16.35 -10.92 -8.98
N TYR A 16 15.76 -11.66 -8.04
CA TYR A 16 15.98 -13.09 -7.83
C TYR A 16 14.80 -13.97 -8.27
N ILE A 17 13.61 -13.38 -8.47
CA ILE A 17 12.39 -14.11 -8.87
C ILE A 17 11.78 -13.51 -10.14
N ARG A 18 11.10 -14.36 -10.91
CA ARG A 18 10.31 -13.92 -12.06
C ARG A 18 8.94 -13.44 -11.58
N PHE A 19 8.89 -12.23 -11.05
CA PHE A 19 7.63 -11.56 -10.69
C PHE A 19 7.42 -10.31 -11.54
N ASN A 20 6.32 -10.26 -12.29
CA ASN A 20 5.96 -9.10 -13.09
C ASN A 20 5.07 -8.16 -12.28
N MET A 21 5.68 -7.13 -11.71
CA MET A 21 4.99 -6.13 -10.89
C MET A 21 3.93 -5.35 -11.69
N ASP A 22 4.19 -5.05 -12.96
CA ASP A 22 3.26 -4.27 -13.78
C ASP A 22 2.02 -5.08 -14.15
N TYR A 23 2.19 -6.36 -14.50
CA TYR A 23 1.07 -7.27 -14.73
C TYR A 23 0.21 -7.42 -13.47
N PHE A 24 0.85 -7.59 -12.31
CA PHE A 24 0.14 -7.68 -11.04
C PHE A 24 -0.64 -6.40 -10.74
N ARG A 25 -0.04 -5.22 -10.93
CA ARG A 25 -0.70 -3.92 -10.75
C ARG A 25 -1.90 -3.73 -11.67
N GLN A 26 -1.78 -4.13 -12.94
CA GLN A 26 -2.91 -4.09 -13.88
C GLN A 26 -4.08 -4.96 -13.39
N GLY A 27 -3.78 -6.17 -12.90
CA GLY A 27 -4.81 -7.06 -12.34
C GLY A 27 -5.49 -6.46 -11.10
N VAL A 28 -4.73 -5.82 -10.21
CA VAL A 28 -5.27 -5.12 -9.03
C VAL A 28 -6.16 -3.95 -9.45
N GLU A 29 -5.72 -3.14 -10.40
CA GLU A 29 -6.47 -1.98 -10.89
C GLU A 29 -7.80 -2.39 -11.53
N MET A 30 -7.82 -3.51 -12.26
CA MET A 30 -9.06 -4.05 -12.83
C MET A 30 -10.07 -4.49 -11.77
N LEU A 31 -9.61 -4.92 -10.59
CA LEU A 31 -10.46 -5.41 -9.50
C LEU A 31 -10.88 -4.28 -8.54
N ASN A 32 -9.99 -3.32 -8.29
CA ASN A 32 -10.21 -2.20 -7.39
C ASN A 32 -9.49 -0.94 -7.93
N PRO A 33 -10.14 -0.20 -8.84
CA PRO A 33 -9.53 0.98 -9.46
C PRO A 33 -9.11 2.02 -8.42
N GLY A 34 -7.89 2.54 -8.55
CA GLY A 34 -7.35 3.53 -7.63
C GLY A 34 -6.95 3.00 -6.25
N LEU A 35 -6.83 1.67 -6.08
CA LEU A 35 -6.37 1.08 -4.82
C LEU A 35 -4.93 1.53 -4.51
N VAL A 36 -4.77 2.21 -3.38
CA VAL A 36 -3.46 2.64 -2.90
C VAL A 36 -2.57 1.41 -2.67
N THR A 37 -1.42 1.37 -3.34
CA THR A 37 -0.52 0.21 -3.31
C THR A 37 0.87 0.61 -2.83
N PHE A 38 1.39 -0.13 -1.85
CA PHE A 38 2.69 0.09 -1.22
C PHE A 38 3.63 -1.08 -1.55
N PRO A 39 4.55 -0.95 -2.52
CA PRO A 39 5.67 -1.87 -2.67
C PRO A 39 6.64 -1.67 -1.49
N VAL A 40 6.92 -2.72 -0.73
CA VAL A 40 7.78 -2.65 0.45
C VAL A 40 8.77 -3.82 0.55
N SER A 41 9.86 -3.59 1.28
CA SER A 41 10.70 -4.64 1.83
C SER A 41 10.90 -4.41 3.32
N CYS A 42 10.46 -5.36 4.14
CA CYS A 42 10.74 -5.34 5.58
C CYS A 42 12.21 -5.65 5.92
N VAL A 43 13.04 -6.04 4.94
CA VAL A 43 14.46 -6.35 5.15
C VAL A 43 15.32 -5.11 4.88
N THR A 44 14.96 -4.32 3.88
CA THR A 44 15.70 -3.10 3.51
C THR A 44 15.04 -1.81 3.99
N ASP A 45 13.91 -1.93 4.70
CA ASP A 45 13.01 -0.83 5.10
C ASP A 45 12.41 -0.02 3.95
N GLU A 46 12.61 -0.45 2.70
CA GLU A 46 12.09 0.24 1.52
C GLU A 46 10.55 0.29 1.56
N GLY A 47 9.99 1.48 1.35
CA GLY A 47 8.55 1.71 1.24
C GLY A 47 7.77 1.68 2.56
N ILE A 48 8.39 1.28 3.68
CA ILE A 48 7.73 1.22 4.99
C ILE A 48 7.31 2.62 5.47
N GLU A 49 8.17 3.62 5.32
CA GLU A 49 7.88 5.00 5.76
C GLU A 49 6.63 5.56 5.07
N LYS A 50 6.54 5.44 3.74
CA LYS A 50 5.38 5.90 2.96
C LYS A 50 4.07 5.22 3.38
N TRP A 51 4.13 3.93 3.69
CA TRP A 51 2.97 3.19 4.18
C TRP A 51 2.54 3.70 5.57
N VAL A 52 3.49 3.91 6.48
CA VAL A 52 3.23 4.43 7.82
C VAL A 52 2.66 5.85 7.78
N GLU A 53 3.21 6.73 6.95
CA GLU A 53 2.70 8.09 6.74
C GLU A 53 1.25 8.09 6.26
N TRP A 54 0.91 7.21 5.32
CA TRP A 54 -0.46 7.06 4.85
C TRP A 54 -1.41 6.62 5.96
N ILE A 55 -0.98 5.70 6.84
CA ILE A 55 -1.80 5.31 8.00
C ILE A 55 -1.96 6.50 8.96
N LYS A 56 -0.89 7.23 9.26
CA LYS A 56 -0.94 8.40 10.16
C LYS A 56 -1.91 9.46 9.66
N GLY A 57 -1.85 9.82 8.38
CA GLY A 57 -2.79 10.78 7.80
C GLY A 57 -4.25 10.34 7.90
N ARG A 58 -4.53 9.02 7.84
CA ARG A 58 -5.87 8.47 8.04
C ARG A 58 -6.32 8.47 9.50
N ILE A 59 -5.41 8.42 10.46
CA ILE A 59 -5.73 8.56 11.88
C ILE A 59 -6.08 10.03 12.19
N GLU A 60 -5.26 10.97 11.70
CA GLU A 60 -5.46 12.41 11.89
C GLU A 60 -6.79 12.89 11.28
N THR A 61 -7.10 12.44 10.07
CA THR A 61 -8.37 12.74 9.39
C THR A 61 -9.59 12.20 10.16
N LYS A 62 -9.43 11.08 10.90
CA LYS A 62 -10.51 10.51 11.73
C LYS A 62 -10.72 11.24 13.04
N SER A 63 -9.66 11.79 13.65
CA SER A 63 -9.79 12.56 14.90
C SER A 63 -10.61 13.84 14.72
N ASP A 64 -10.49 14.53 13.59
CA ASP A 64 -11.26 15.76 13.32
C ASP A 64 -12.75 15.52 13.08
N GLN A 65 -13.14 14.33 12.60
CA GLN A 65 -14.54 13.98 12.38
C GLN A 65 -15.28 13.58 13.67
N SER A 66 -14.57 13.31 14.76
CA SER A 66 -15.18 12.97 16.06
C SER A 66 -15.55 14.18 16.93
N ILE A 67 -15.14 15.39 16.54
CA ILE A 67 -15.44 16.65 17.26
C ILE A 67 -16.65 17.39 16.63
N SER A 68 -17.16 16.91 15.49
CA SER A 68 -18.22 17.57 14.71
C SER A 68 -19.57 16.82 14.69
N GLU A 69 -19.77 15.85 15.59
CA GLU A 69 -21.09 15.25 15.89
C GLU A 69 -21.57 15.59 17.30
#